data_AF-J3AUI8-F1
#
_entry.id   AF-J3AUI8-F1
#
_cell.length_a   1.000
_cell.length_b   1.000
_cell.length_c   1.000
_cell.angle_alpha   90.00
_cell.angle_beta   90.00
_cell.angle_gamma   90.00
#
_symmetry.space_group_name_H-M   'P 1'
#
loop_
_entity.id
_entity.type
_entity.pdbx_description
1 polymer ?
#
loop_
_entity_poly.entity_id
_entity_poly.type
_entity_poly.pdbx_seq_one_letter_code
_entity_poly.pdbx_strand_id
1 'polypeptide(L)'
;MTTGPDEHPVADWKKVLADPAASLASLMGAVEDVETHATLPFTAHVGVSAGATADLLGLFLRRHALLSGVRLRVSQGNFDDPLGDIERFGQAGVEFLVLAPFFDTLEPAFEARAAMMSEDELAAREAEMRGRWRLALKAASGFRKVLLCDFHRLTPSVPGGDRTDVVLDRFNQALAEEAGAFANVRVLDMSAMVAEVGRAAAFDMRFYLRNTAPYSAALLNVWGRQVATASRAYGNRFHKALVLDCDNTLWGGILGEDLPEGLQIGPFDYPGNVFWRAQTEFVALQRQGVLLCLCSKNDAEAVDALLETHPDMVLRSSDVIVKQVNWDDKVGNLRQIAQTLNIGLDSLVFLDDSAFECEAVRTQLPEVTVFQAPANPVEYPGVIAQIKDLFLASGEGGEGVGKTQQYRQRAAAIEAAAAFDTHEDYLASLDLTVTIARDDPARAARVSQLSQKSNQFNLTTIRYTPEDIARLIQDEAATVYTLDVADRFGPAGTTGVVVVRRESEVAVVESLLMSCRVLGRGVEQSLWSTVVRDAVEKGCVRLQATYRPTAKNAQAADFYDRLGLPSQGDVGGAQVYSAALAAFIPPPTPWIRVLHV
;
A
#
# COMPACT_ATOMS: atom_id res chain seq x y z
N MET A 1 34.47 38.36 -3.15
CA MET A 1 33.10 38.43 -3.71
C MET A 1 32.97 37.32 -4.73
N THR A 2 32.56 36.14 -4.29
CA THR A 2 32.18 35.01 -5.12
C THR A 2 30.78 34.65 -4.68
N THR A 3 29.81 35.11 -5.47
CA THR A 3 28.39 34.81 -5.32
C THR A 3 28.22 33.30 -5.54
N GLY A 4 27.71 32.60 -4.53
CA GLY A 4 27.28 31.21 -4.64
C GLY A 4 26.13 31.06 -5.64
N PRO A 5 25.81 29.83 -6.06
CA PRO A 5 24.73 29.58 -7.00
C PRO A 5 23.41 30.12 -6.44
N ASP A 6 22.69 30.90 -7.24
CA ASP A 6 21.37 31.45 -6.97
C ASP A 6 20.44 30.35 -6.43
N GLU A 7 20.16 30.39 -5.13
CA GLU A 7 18.91 29.86 -4.60
C GLU A 7 17.80 30.75 -5.14
N HIS A 8 17.25 30.39 -6.31
CA HIS A 8 15.97 30.92 -6.75
C HIS A 8 14.99 30.84 -5.57
N PRO A 9 14.26 31.92 -5.23
CA PRO A 9 13.27 31.86 -4.19
C PRO A 9 12.24 30.83 -4.64
N VAL A 10 12.27 29.64 -4.03
CA VAL A 10 11.30 28.58 -4.26
C VAL A 10 9.96 29.20 -3.91
N ALA A 11 9.21 29.63 -4.92
CA ALA A 11 7.82 30.01 -4.74
C ALA A 11 7.17 28.89 -3.94
N ASP A 12 6.29 29.22 -2.99
CA ASP A 12 5.59 28.21 -2.19
C ASP A 12 4.57 27.50 -3.09
N TRP A 13 5.08 26.72 -4.04
CA TRP A 13 4.36 25.96 -5.05
C TRP A 13 3.41 25.00 -4.36
N LYS A 14 3.75 24.52 -3.17
CA LYS A 14 2.85 23.71 -2.34
C LYS A 14 1.59 24.47 -2.00
N LYS A 15 1.67 25.76 -1.62
CA LYS A 15 0.47 26.59 -1.42
C LYS A 15 -0.36 26.72 -2.70
N VAL A 16 0.27 27.01 -3.84
CA VAL A 16 -0.46 27.16 -5.12
C VAL A 16 -1.11 25.84 -5.55
N LEU A 17 -0.39 24.71 -5.46
CA LEU A 17 -0.92 23.39 -5.79
C LEU A 17 -2.01 22.96 -4.79
N ALA A 18 -1.93 23.36 -3.52
CA ALA A 18 -2.94 23.03 -2.51
C ALA A 18 -4.18 23.94 -2.57
N ASP A 19 -4.06 25.14 -3.17
CA ASP A 19 -5.15 26.11 -3.24
C ASP A 19 -6.25 25.66 -4.23
N PRO A 20 -7.49 25.39 -3.77
CA PRO A 20 -8.60 25.03 -4.64
C PRO A 20 -9.05 26.19 -5.55
N ALA A 21 -8.73 27.44 -5.21
CA ALA A 21 -9.10 28.64 -5.96
C ALA A 21 -8.04 29.08 -6.98
N ALA A 22 -6.89 28.38 -7.05
CA ALA A 22 -5.83 28.71 -7.99
C ALA A 22 -6.32 28.67 -9.44
N SER A 23 -5.95 29.69 -10.22
CA SER A 23 -6.32 29.77 -11.64
C SER A 23 -5.61 28.67 -12.44
N LEU A 24 -6.20 28.26 -13.57
CA LEU A 24 -5.60 27.22 -14.43
C LEU A 24 -4.18 27.60 -14.89
N ALA A 25 -3.96 28.87 -15.26
CA ALA A 25 -2.65 29.36 -15.67
C ALA A 25 -1.62 29.30 -14.53
N SER A 26 -2.03 29.67 -13.31
CA SER A 26 -1.19 29.57 -12.11
C SER A 26 -0.84 28.12 -11.79
N LEU A 27 -1.81 27.20 -11.92
CA LEU A 27 -1.60 25.78 -11.69
C LEU A 27 -0.64 25.17 -12.71
N MET A 28 -0.82 25.47 -14.00
CA MET A 28 0.09 25.01 -15.06
C MET A 28 1.52 25.47 -14.79
N GLY A 29 1.71 26.76 -14.49
CA GLY A 29 3.03 27.32 -14.17
C GLY A 29 3.65 26.67 -12.93
N ALA A 30 2.87 26.45 -11.87
CA ALA A 30 3.38 25.79 -10.66
C ALA A 30 3.74 24.31 -10.90
N VAL A 31 2.96 23.57 -11.68
CA VAL A 31 3.29 22.18 -12.03
C VAL A 31 4.58 22.12 -12.85
N GLU A 32 4.71 22.95 -13.89
CA GLU A 32 5.91 22.99 -14.74
C GLU A 32 7.17 23.39 -13.97
N ASP A 33 7.06 24.39 -13.09
CA ASP A 33 8.17 24.85 -12.25
C ASP A 33 8.68 23.74 -11.32
N VAL A 34 7.77 23.06 -10.63
CA VAL A 34 8.13 21.94 -9.73
C VAL A 34 8.69 20.76 -10.51
N GLU A 35 8.09 20.41 -11.65
CA GLU A 35 8.58 19.31 -12.48
C GLU A 35 9.99 19.59 -13.03
N THR A 36 10.33 20.85 -13.27
CA THR A 36 11.65 21.27 -13.79
C THR A 36 12.71 21.39 -12.70
N HIS A 37 12.37 22.02 -11.57
CA HIS A 37 13.36 22.45 -10.58
C HIS A 37 13.39 21.59 -9.30
N ALA A 38 12.30 20.93 -8.92
CA ALA A 38 12.27 20.15 -7.69
C ALA A 38 12.95 18.78 -7.88
N THR A 39 13.75 18.37 -6.89
CA THR A 39 14.24 16.99 -6.80
C THR A 39 13.20 16.14 -6.07
N LEU A 40 12.49 15.29 -6.82
CA LEU A 40 11.48 14.39 -6.26
C LEU A 40 12.01 12.96 -6.21
N PRO A 41 11.94 12.29 -5.04
CA PRO A 41 12.54 10.96 -4.85
C PRO A 41 11.81 9.84 -5.59
N PHE A 42 10.59 10.10 -6.05
CA PHE A 42 9.75 9.10 -6.72
C PHE A 42 9.26 9.61 -8.07
N THR A 43 9.30 8.75 -9.06
CA THR A 43 8.67 8.94 -10.36
C THR A 43 7.71 7.79 -10.60
N ALA A 44 6.56 8.09 -11.21
CA ALA A 44 5.60 7.08 -11.65
C ALA A 44 5.10 7.40 -13.06
N HIS A 45 4.53 6.41 -13.73
CA HIS A 45 3.95 6.58 -15.06
C HIS A 45 2.49 6.11 -15.09
N VAL A 46 1.58 7.02 -15.46
CA VAL A 46 0.15 6.74 -15.66
C VAL A 46 -0.25 6.84 -17.13
N GLY A 47 -1.04 5.89 -17.60
CA GLY A 47 -1.73 5.93 -18.88
C GLY A 47 -3.21 6.25 -18.67
N VAL A 48 -3.79 7.08 -19.51
CA VAL A 48 -5.22 7.44 -19.47
C VAL A 48 -5.86 7.03 -20.79
N SER A 49 -6.83 6.11 -20.74
CA SER A 49 -7.67 5.76 -21.88
C SER A 49 -9.12 6.11 -21.56
N ALA A 50 -9.73 6.96 -22.37
CA ALA A 50 -11.05 7.52 -22.10
C ALA A 50 -11.94 7.50 -23.34
N GLY A 51 -13.22 7.19 -23.14
CA GLY A 51 -14.27 7.30 -24.17
C GLY A 51 -14.75 8.73 -24.40
N ALA A 52 -14.21 9.70 -23.66
CA ALA A 52 -14.49 11.12 -23.81
C ALA A 52 -13.20 11.93 -23.66
N THR A 53 -13.13 13.06 -24.33
CA THR A 53 -11.96 13.96 -24.30
C THR A 53 -11.78 14.51 -22.89
N ALA A 54 -10.61 14.25 -22.29
CA ALA A 54 -10.27 14.59 -20.92
C ALA A 54 -8.84 15.15 -20.79
N ASP A 55 -8.38 15.92 -21.78
CA ASP A 55 -6.97 16.36 -21.89
C ASP A 55 -6.43 17.04 -20.63
N LEU A 56 -7.25 17.85 -19.97
CA LEU A 56 -6.89 18.55 -18.72
C LEU A 56 -6.72 17.61 -17.52
N LEU A 57 -7.20 16.36 -17.58
CA LEU A 57 -6.99 15.38 -16.51
C LEU A 57 -5.50 15.17 -16.24
N GLY A 58 -4.66 15.18 -17.28
CA GLY A 58 -3.21 15.03 -17.14
C GLY A 58 -2.56 16.13 -16.30
N LEU A 59 -3.10 17.35 -16.30
CA LEU A 59 -2.63 18.42 -15.42
C LEU A 59 -2.98 18.12 -13.96
N PHE A 60 -4.22 17.72 -13.69
CA PHE A 60 -4.68 17.47 -12.31
C PHE A 60 -4.08 16.19 -11.71
N LEU A 61 -3.84 15.15 -12.52
CA LEU A 61 -3.08 13.98 -12.11
C LEU A 61 -1.67 14.36 -11.64
N ARG A 62 -0.96 15.19 -12.43
CA ARG A 62 0.36 15.72 -12.05
C ARG A 62 0.29 16.58 -10.78
N ARG A 63 -0.67 17.50 -10.69
CA ARG A 63 -0.90 18.33 -9.48
C ARG A 63 -0.97 17.47 -8.21
N HIS A 64 -1.85 16.47 -8.20
CA HIS A 64 -2.07 15.63 -7.01
C HIS A 64 -0.92 14.65 -6.74
N ALA A 65 -0.20 14.22 -7.78
CA ALA A 65 1.05 13.48 -7.62
C ALA A 65 2.14 14.32 -6.93
N LEU A 66 2.31 15.58 -7.37
CA LEU A 66 3.30 16.51 -6.81
C LEU A 66 3.01 16.85 -5.35
N LEU A 67 1.74 17.07 -4.99
CA LEU A 67 1.31 17.21 -3.59
C LEU A 67 1.66 15.97 -2.74
N SER A 68 1.75 14.81 -3.38
CA SER A 68 2.16 13.55 -2.77
C SER A 68 3.66 13.26 -2.88
N GLY A 69 4.46 14.20 -3.41
CA GLY A 69 5.92 14.07 -3.56
C GLY A 69 6.36 13.15 -4.72
N VAL A 70 5.51 12.96 -5.74
CA VAL A 70 5.78 12.09 -6.89
C VAL A 70 5.81 12.90 -8.18
N ARG A 71 6.84 12.70 -8.99
CA ARG A 71 6.86 13.18 -10.38
C ARG A 71 6.07 12.20 -11.26
N LEU A 72 5.02 12.66 -11.91
CA LEU A 72 4.14 11.79 -12.68
C LEU A 72 4.28 12.02 -14.17
N ARG A 73 4.68 10.98 -14.91
CA ARG A 73 4.56 10.96 -16.37
C ARG A 73 3.15 10.55 -16.73
N VAL A 74 2.52 11.29 -17.64
CA VAL A 74 1.16 11.00 -18.12
C VAL A 74 1.22 10.69 -19.62
N SER A 75 0.71 9.52 -20.01
CA SER A 75 0.49 9.16 -21.40
C SER A 75 -1.00 9.18 -21.71
N GLN A 76 -1.39 9.98 -22.71
CA GLN A 76 -2.77 10.05 -23.18
C GLN A 76 -3.03 8.96 -24.23
N GLY A 77 -4.20 8.35 -24.13
CA GLY A 77 -4.70 7.31 -25.02
C GLY A 77 -5.34 7.88 -26.28
N ASN A 78 -5.78 6.98 -27.16
CA ASN A 78 -6.61 7.34 -28.30
C ASN A 78 -8.08 7.40 -27.85
N PHE A 79 -8.91 8.08 -28.63
CA PHE A 79 -10.35 8.17 -28.35
C PHE A 79 -11.00 6.78 -28.48
N ASP A 80 -11.62 6.31 -27.38
CA ASP A 80 -12.38 5.06 -27.31
C ASP A 80 -11.62 3.80 -27.82
N ASP A 81 -10.32 3.71 -27.59
CA ASP A 81 -9.49 2.55 -27.97
C ASP A 81 -8.78 1.92 -26.76
N PRO A 82 -9.52 1.39 -25.77
CA PRO A 82 -8.91 0.87 -24.54
C PRO A 82 -7.96 -0.31 -24.81
N LEU A 83 -8.21 -1.15 -25.82
CA LEU A 83 -7.35 -2.30 -26.12
C LEU A 83 -6.02 -1.88 -26.76
N GLY A 84 -6.06 -1.02 -27.78
CA GLY A 84 -4.85 -0.50 -28.41
C GLY A 84 -4.04 0.37 -27.44
N ASP A 85 -4.73 1.14 -26.60
CA ASP A 85 -4.10 1.93 -25.54
C ASP A 85 -3.37 1.06 -24.52
N ILE A 86 -4.01 0.00 -24.01
CA ILE A 86 -3.41 -0.94 -23.06
C ILE A 86 -2.13 -1.56 -23.63
N GLU A 87 -2.15 -2.00 -24.88
CA GLU A 87 -0.96 -2.57 -25.53
C GLU A 87 0.17 -1.53 -25.62
N ARG A 88 -0.13 -0.34 -26.14
CA ARG A 88 0.83 0.75 -26.30
C ARG A 88 1.40 1.21 -24.96
N PHE A 89 0.57 1.31 -23.92
CA PHE A 89 0.98 1.69 -22.58
C PHE A 89 1.87 0.62 -21.94
N GLY A 90 1.58 -0.66 -22.16
CA GLY A 90 2.43 -1.77 -21.73
C GLY A 90 3.84 -1.66 -22.32
N GLN A 91 3.93 -1.36 -23.62
CA GLN A 91 5.22 -1.13 -24.31
C GLN A 91 5.96 0.13 -23.80
N ALA A 92 5.22 1.16 -23.37
CA ALA A 92 5.77 2.40 -22.85
C ALA A 92 6.19 2.33 -21.37
N GLY A 93 6.00 1.19 -20.70
CA GLY A 93 6.36 1.02 -19.29
C GLY A 93 5.42 1.73 -18.32
N VAL A 94 4.16 1.96 -18.71
CA VAL A 94 3.14 2.54 -17.82
C VAL A 94 2.86 1.58 -16.66
N GLU A 95 2.87 2.11 -15.43
CA GLU A 95 2.60 1.32 -14.22
C GLU A 95 1.12 1.38 -13.81
N PHE A 96 0.53 2.57 -13.90
CA PHE A 96 -0.84 2.85 -13.46
C PHE A 96 -1.71 3.13 -14.68
N LEU A 97 -2.89 2.54 -14.73
CA LEU A 97 -3.81 2.73 -15.84
C LEU A 97 -5.12 3.36 -15.34
N VAL A 98 -5.58 4.41 -15.98
CA VAL A 98 -6.93 4.97 -15.81
C VAL A 98 -7.74 4.61 -17.03
N LEU A 99 -8.81 3.84 -16.83
CA LEU A 99 -9.78 3.46 -17.85
C LEU A 99 -11.08 4.19 -17.58
N ALA A 100 -11.54 5.01 -18.53
CA ALA A 100 -12.72 5.85 -18.35
C ALA A 100 -13.76 5.56 -19.45
N PRO A 101 -14.64 4.56 -19.27
CA PRO A 101 -15.76 4.36 -20.17
C PRO A 101 -16.64 5.60 -20.26
N PHE A 102 -17.31 5.75 -21.40
CA PHE A 102 -18.31 6.79 -21.61
C PHE A 102 -19.48 6.20 -22.37
N PHE A 103 -20.71 6.46 -21.91
CA PHE A 103 -21.89 5.78 -22.47
C PHE A 103 -22.07 6.01 -23.96
N ASP A 104 -21.80 7.23 -24.42
CA ASP A 104 -22.04 7.60 -25.80
C ASP A 104 -21.09 6.92 -26.80
N THR A 105 -20.04 6.25 -26.32
CA THR A 105 -19.22 5.38 -27.16
C THR A 105 -19.81 3.97 -27.31
N LEU A 106 -20.69 3.56 -26.39
CA LEU A 106 -21.46 2.32 -26.49
C LEU A 106 -22.77 2.54 -27.27
N GLU A 107 -23.49 3.63 -26.98
CA GLU A 107 -24.74 3.99 -27.65
C GLU A 107 -24.86 5.53 -27.73
N PRO A 108 -24.87 6.13 -28.92
CA PRO A 108 -25.02 7.57 -29.05
C PRO A 108 -26.27 8.11 -28.35
N ALA A 109 -26.10 9.18 -27.57
CA ALA A 109 -27.15 9.77 -26.73
C ALA A 109 -27.79 8.75 -25.77
N PHE A 110 -26.97 7.93 -25.13
CA PHE A 110 -27.42 6.79 -24.30
C PHE A 110 -28.48 7.23 -23.29
N GLU A 111 -28.27 8.33 -22.58
CA GLU A 111 -29.22 8.78 -21.53
C GLU A 111 -30.62 9.08 -22.07
N ALA A 112 -30.71 9.67 -23.27
CA ALA A 112 -31.98 9.95 -23.92
C ALA A 112 -32.62 8.66 -24.45
N ARG A 113 -31.80 7.71 -24.90
CA ARG A 113 -32.26 6.42 -25.44
C ARG A 113 -32.63 5.42 -24.35
N ALA A 114 -31.94 5.40 -23.22
CA ALA A 114 -32.16 4.48 -22.10
C ALA A 114 -33.61 4.53 -21.60
N ALA A 115 -34.23 5.71 -21.63
CA ALA A 115 -35.64 5.90 -21.31
C ALA A 115 -36.61 5.17 -22.26
N MET A 116 -36.19 4.87 -23.50
CA MET A 116 -37.02 4.29 -24.56
C MET A 116 -36.61 2.87 -24.99
N MET A 117 -35.40 2.43 -24.64
CA MET A 117 -34.89 1.10 -25.03
C MET A 117 -35.67 -0.04 -24.37
N SER A 118 -35.95 -1.07 -25.17
CA SER A 118 -36.51 -2.34 -24.71
C SER A 118 -35.51 -3.13 -23.86
N GLU A 119 -35.99 -4.10 -23.09
CA GLU A 119 -35.12 -4.96 -22.27
C GLU A 119 -34.14 -5.79 -23.12
N ASP A 120 -34.54 -6.20 -24.32
CA ASP A 120 -33.68 -6.95 -25.25
C ASP A 120 -32.54 -6.07 -25.78
N GLU A 121 -32.83 -4.80 -26.12
CA GLU A 121 -31.80 -3.83 -26.54
C GLU A 121 -30.83 -3.52 -25.40
N LEU A 122 -31.34 -3.34 -24.17
CA LEU A 122 -30.50 -3.11 -22.99
C LEU A 122 -29.61 -4.33 -22.70
N ALA A 123 -30.15 -5.54 -22.76
CA ALA A 123 -29.38 -6.77 -22.56
C ALA A 123 -28.29 -6.95 -23.63
N ALA A 124 -28.57 -6.61 -24.89
CA ALA A 124 -27.57 -6.67 -25.95
C ALA A 124 -26.41 -5.69 -25.71
N ARG A 125 -26.71 -4.43 -25.32
CA ARG A 125 -25.68 -3.43 -24.99
C ARG A 125 -24.89 -3.76 -23.74
N GLU A 126 -25.55 -4.33 -22.72
CA GLU A 126 -24.85 -4.83 -21.53
C GLU A 126 -23.88 -5.96 -21.89
N ALA A 127 -24.30 -6.92 -22.74
CA ALA A 127 -23.45 -8.02 -23.17
C ALA A 127 -22.23 -7.54 -23.98
N GLU A 128 -22.42 -6.56 -24.87
CA GLU A 128 -21.35 -5.91 -25.63
C GLU A 128 -20.34 -5.23 -24.69
N MET A 129 -20.84 -4.42 -23.75
CA MET A 129 -20.03 -3.71 -22.75
C MET A 129 -19.24 -4.69 -21.88
N ARG A 130 -19.88 -5.75 -21.36
CA ARG A 130 -19.20 -6.81 -20.58
C ARG A 130 -18.10 -7.48 -21.40
N GLY A 131 -18.38 -7.85 -22.64
CA GLY A 131 -17.40 -8.49 -23.52
C GLY A 131 -16.18 -7.60 -23.77
N ARG A 132 -16.40 -6.32 -24.09
CA ARG A 132 -15.36 -5.33 -24.32
C ARG A 132 -14.47 -5.13 -23.09
N TRP A 133 -15.07 -4.87 -21.93
CA TRP A 133 -14.32 -4.58 -20.71
C TRP A 133 -13.65 -5.81 -20.12
N ARG A 134 -14.25 -7.00 -20.22
CA ARG A 134 -13.59 -8.24 -19.83
C ARG A 134 -12.28 -8.47 -20.59
N LEU A 135 -12.29 -8.23 -21.91
CA LEU A 135 -11.10 -8.36 -22.74
C LEU A 135 -10.04 -7.31 -22.39
N ALA A 136 -10.46 -6.04 -22.22
CA ALA A 136 -9.57 -4.95 -21.82
C ALA A 136 -8.93 -5.19 -20.44
N LEU A 137 -9.72 -5.54 -19.43
CA LEU A 137 -9.22 -5.79 -18.08
C LEU A 137 -8.28 -7.00 -18.04
N LYS A 138 -8.56 -8.04 -18.84
CA LYS A 138 -7.63 -9.17 -19.01
C LYS A 138 -6.29 -8.74 -19.60
N ALA A 139 -6.31 -7.92 -20.65
CA ALA A 139 -5.09 -7.36 -21.26
C ALA A 139 -4.32 -6.45 -20.28
N ALA A 140 -5.03 -5.76 -19.39
CA ALA A 140 -4.45 -4.88 -18.38
C ALA A 140 -3.94 -5.61 -17.11
N SER A 141 -3.98 -6.94 -17.06
CA SER A 141 -3.57 -7.73 -15.89
C SER A 141 -2.08 -7.55 -15.50
N GLY A 142 -1.22 -7.19 -16.47
CA GLY A 142 0.21 -6.93 -16.23
C GLY A 142 0.52 -5.58 -15.58
N PHE A 143 -0.45 -4.67 -15.49
CA PHE A 143 -0.25 -3.34 -14.91
C PHE A 143 -0.29 -3.41 -13.38
N ARG A 144 0.52 -2.57 -12.72
CA ARG A 144 0.60 -2.51 -11.25
C ARG A 144 -0.74 -2.20 -10.61
N LYS A 145 -1.51 -1.30 -11.22
CA LYS A 145 -2.87 -0.95 -10.79
C LYS A 145 -3.69 -0.40 -11.95
N VAL A 146 -4.93 -0.84 -12.04
CA VAL A 146 -5.92 -0.34 -13.00
C VAL A 146 -7.04 0.35 -12.22
N LEU A 147 -7.33 1.59 -12.59
CA LEU A 147 -8.39 2.42 -12.04
C LEU A 147 -9.48 2.56 -13.10
N LEU A 148 -10.52 1.75 -12.96
CA LEU A 148 -11.65 1.74 -13.88
C LEU A 148 -12.72 2.70 -13.35
N CYS A 149 -13.02 3.76 -14.08
CA CYS A 149 -14.12 4.65 -13.74
C CYS A 149 -15.43 3.96 -14.12
N ASP A 150 -16.45 4.09 -13.28
CA ASP A 150 -17.78 3.67 -13.65
C ASP A 150 -18.45 4.69 -14.58
N PHE A 151 -19.61 4.31 -15.10
CA PHE A 151 -20.40 5.23 -15.90
C PHE A 151 -21.11 6.24 -15.00
N HIS A 152 -21.38 7.41 -15.56
CA HIS A 152 -22.08 8.50 -14.89
C HIS A 152 -23.08 9.14 -15.85
N ARG A 153 -23.93 10.00 -15.26
CA ARG A 153 -24.98 10.72 -15.98
C ARG A 153 -24.67 12.21 -16.06
N LEU A 154 -24.84 12.79 -17.25
CA LEU A 154 -24.70 14.20 -17.60
C LEU A 154 -25.97 14.99 -17.27
N THR A 155 -27.15 14.44 -17.58
CA THR A 155 -28.45 15.11 -17.36
C THR A 155 -28.95 14.94 -15.94
N PRO A 156 -29.67 15.90 -15.32
CA PRO A 156 -30.19 15.74 -13.96
C PRO A 156 -31.24 14.63 -13.87
N SER A 157 -31.27 13.91 -12.75
CA SER A 157 -32.34 12.95 -12.43
C SER A 157 -33.66 13.67 -12.17
N VAL A 158 -34.77 13.01 -12.51
CA VAL A 158 -36.12 13.50 -12.22
C VAL A 158 -36.50 13.22 -10.75
N PRO A 159 -37.18 14.15 -10.05
CA PRO A 159 -37.69 13.88 -8.70
C PRO A 159 -38.58 12.63 -8.66
N GLY A 160 -38.25 11.67 -7.80
CA GLY A 160 -38.93 10.35 -7.72
C GLY A 160 -38.20 9.21 -8.46
N GLY A 161 -37.07 9.49 -9.11
CA GLY A 161 -36.28 8.54 -9.88
C GLY A 161 -36.82 8.36 -11.30
N ASP A 162 -35.94 8.02 -12.25
CA ASP A 162 -36.33 7.71 -13.62
C ASP A 162 -35.65 6.42 -14.14
N ARG A 163 -36.12 5.94 -15.30
CA ARG A 163 -35.61 4.72 -15.93
C ARG A 163 -34.11 4.80 -16.23
N THR A 164 -33.58 6.00 -16.48
CA THR A 164 -32.16 6.18 -16.80
C THR A 164 -31.27 5.85 -15.60
N ASP A 165 -31.70 6.20 -14.37
CA ASP A 165 -30.96 5.82 -13.15
C ASP A 165 -30.95 4.29 -12.94
N VAL A 166 -32.09 3.63 -13.16
CA VAL A 166 -32.18 2.15 -13.09
C VAL A 166 -31.26 1.48 -14.12
N VAL A 167 -31.21 2.01 -15.35
CA VAL A 167 -30.32 1.51 -16.41
C VAL A 167 -28.86 1.79 -16.06
N LEU A 168 -28.54 2.98 -15.55
CA LEU A 168 -27.19 3.33 -15.10
C LEU A 168 -26.67 2.34 -14.06
N ASP A 169 -27.46 2.11 -13.01
CA ASP A 169 -27.10 1.20 -11.92
C ASP A 169 -26.87 -0.22 -12.43
N ARG A 170 -27.71 -0.69 -13.36
CA ARG A 170 -27.54 -1.99 -14.03
C ARG A 170 -26.20 -2.10 -14.76
N PHE A 171 -25.82 -1.09 -15.55
CA PHE A 171 -24.56 -1.09 -16.28
C PHE A 171 -23.34 -0.96 -15.36
N ASN A 172 -23.43 -0.13 -14.32
CA ASN A 172 -22.36 0.02 -13.33
C ASN A 172 -22.16 -1.24 -12.49
N GLN A 173 -23.25 -1.92 -12.09
CA GLN A 173 -23.19 -3.21 -11.42
C GLN A 173 -22.50 -4.26 -12.32
N ALA A 174 -22.91 -4.34 -13.58
CA ALA A 174 -22.31 -5.24 -14.56
C ALA A 174 -20.80 -4.98 -14.77
N LEU A 175 -20.40 -3.71 -14.85
CA LEU A 175 -19.00 -3.32 -14.98
C LEU A 175 -18.18 -3.67 -13.72
N ALA A 176 -18.76 -3.45 -12.53
CA ALA A 176 -18.15 -3.78 -11.25
C ALA A 176 -17.95 -5.29 -11.07
N GLU A 177 -18.88 -6.11 -11.55
CA GLU A 177 -18.75 -7.58 -11.58
C GLU A 177 -17.56 -8.03 -12.45
N GLU A 178 -17.40 -7.46 -13.65
CA GLU A 178 -16.24 -7.76 -14.51
C GLU A 178 -14.92 -7.32 -13.85
N ALA A 179 -14.92 -6.14 -13.20
CA ALA A 179 -13.76 -5.63 -12.48
C ALA A 179 -13.38 -6.51 -11.29
N GLY A 180 -14.37 -7.07 -10.57
CA GLY A 180 -14.17 -7.94 -9.41
C GLY A 180 -13.40 -9.23 -9.70
N ALA A 181 -13.30 -9.63 -10.97
CA ALA A 181 -12.50 -10.78 -11.40
C ALA A 181 -10.97 -10.52 -11.38
N PHE A 182 -10.53 -9.27 -11.20
CA PHE A 182 -9.13 -8.88 -11.33
C PHE A 182 -8.63 -8.13 -10.09
N ALA A 183 -7.67 -8.73 -9.36
CA ALA A 183 -7.16 -8.17 -8.10
C ALA A 183 -6.43 -6.82 -8.25
N ASN A 184 -5.88 -6.52 -9.43
CA ASN A 184 -5.19 -5.27 -9.72
C ASN A 184 -6.15 -4.14 -10.16
N VAL A 185 -7.45 -4.41 -10.32
CA VAL A 185 -8.45 -3.43 -10.75
C VAL A 185 -9.17 -2.83 -9.55
N ARG A 186 -9.41 -1.52 -9.58
CA ARG A 186 -10.23 -0.79 -8.62
C ARG A 186 -11.22 0.10 -9.37
N VAL A 187 -12.49 0.00 -9.01
CA VAL A 187 -13.53 0.87 -9.56
C VAL A 187 -13.50 2.23 -8.86
N LEU A 188 -13.62 3.31 -9.63
CA LEU A 188 -13.79 4.69 -9.17
C LEU A 188 -15.22 5.15 -9.45
N ASP A 189 -15.91 5.65 -8.42
CA ASP A 189 -17.29 6.13 -8.49
C ASP A 189 -17.34 7.57 -9.03
N MET A 190 -17.63 7.69 -10.31
CA MET A 190 -17.80 8.97 -11.00
C MET A 190 -19.06 9.69 -10.53
N SER A 191 -20.10 8.98 -10.12
CA SER A 191 -21.34 9.60 -9.63
C SER A 191 -21.11 10.33 -8.30
N ALA A 192 -20.31 9.74 -7.40
CA ALA A 192 -19.87 10.40 -6.17
C ALA A 192 -19.01 11.64 -6.44
N MET A 193 -18.09 11.58 -7.41
CA MET A 193 -17.29 12.74 -7.82
C MET A 193 -18.15 13.87 -8.41
N VAL A 194 -19.14 13.51 -9.23
CA VAL A 194 -20.12 14.45 -9.79
C VAL A 194 -21.00 15.05 -8.69
N ALA A 195 -21.39 14.27 -7.69
CA ALA A 195 -22.17 14.74 -6.55
C ALA A 195 -21.38 15.72 -5.67
N GLU A 196 -20.08 15.47 -5.44
CA GLU A 196 -19.20 16.37 -4.69
C GLU A 196 -19.08 17.74 -5.36
N VAL A 197 -18.88 17.77 -6.68
CA VAL A 197 -18.76 19.02 -7.45
C VAL A 197 -20.12 19.69 -7.66
N GLY A 198 -21.19 18.91 -7.70
CA GLY A 198 -22.50 19.30 -8.19
C GLY A 198 -22.59 19.21 -9.71
N ARG A 199 -23.63 18.55 -10.21
CA ARG A 199 -23.78 18.18 -11.64
C ARG A 199 -23.67 19.36 -12.61
N ALA A 200 -24.25 20.51 -12.28
CA ALA A 200 -24.22 21.69 -13.14
C ALA A 200 -22.80 22.28 -13.28
N ALA A 201 -21.96 22.14 -12.26
CA ALA A 201 -20.56 22.57 -12.29
C ALA A 201 -19.62 21.47 -12.83
N ALA A 202 -20.06 20.21 -12.82
CA ALA A 202 -19.28 19.05 -13.26
C ALA A 202 -19.12 18.97 -14.78
N PHE A 203 -20.09 19.47 -15.55
CA PHE A 203 -20.12 19.30 -17.00
C PHE A 203 -20.27 20.61 -17.79
N ASP A 204 -19.64 20.68 -18.98
CA ASP A 204 -19.88 21.73 -19.99
C ASP A 204 -20.48 21.13 -21.27
N MET A 205 -21.80 21.22 -21.39
CA MET A 205 -22.54 20.67 -22.53
C MET A 205 -22.13 21.27 -23.88
N ARG A 206 -21.57 22.49 -23.91
CA ARG A 206 -21.10 23.12 -25.16
C ARG A 206 -19.88 22.40 -25.71
N PHE A 207 -18.98 21.96 -24.84
CA PHE A 207 -17.78 21.23 -25.22
C PHE A 207 -18.06 19.74 -25.47
N TYR A 208 -18.97 19.13 -24.72
CA TYR A 208 -19.48 17.80 -25.03
C TYR A 208 -20.06 17.71 -26.45
N LEU A 209 -21.00 18.58 -26.83
CA LEU A 209 -21.65 18.52 -28.14
C LEU A 209 -20.71 18.84 -29.32
N ARG A 210 -19.60 19.55 -29.07
CA ARG A 210 -18.64 19.91 -30.13
C ARG A 210 -17.53 18.88 -30.30
N ASN A 211 -16.97 18.40 -29.18
CA ASN A 211 -15.70 17.66 -29.16
C ASN A 211 -15.71 16.44 -28.22
N THR A 212 -16.89 16.00 -27.77
CA THR A 212 -17.04 14.92 -26.76
C THR A 212 -16.19 15.17 -25.51
N ALA A 213 -16.10 16.44 -25.08
CA ALA A 213 -15.32 16.90 -23.93
C ALA A 213 -16.26 17.40 -22.80
N PRO A 214 -16.97 16.50 -22.09
CA PRO A 214 -18.01 16.90 -21.16
C PRO A 214 -17.47 17.47 -19.85
N TYR A 215 -16.25 17.11 -19.43
CA TYR A 215 -15.79 17.34 -18.06
C TYR A 215 -15.26 18.75 -17.83
N SER A 216 -15.75 19.41 -16.77
CA SER A 216 -15.21 20.68 -16.32
C SER A 216 -13.86 20.52 -15.60
N ALA A 217 -13.10 21.62 -15.49
CA ALA A 217 -11.88 21.63 -14.69
C ALA A 217 -12.13 21.27 -13.21
N ALA A 218 -13.31 21.60 -12.67
CA ALA A 218 -13.68 21.27 -11.30
C ALA A 218 -13.81 19.74 -11.10
N LEU A 219 -14.51 19.05 -12.01
CA LEU A 219 -14.62 17.59 -11.97
C LEU A 219 -13.28 16.92 -12.23
N LEU A 220 -12.50 17.38 -13.21
CA LEU A 220 -11.18 16.82 -13.50
C LEU A 220 -10.20 16.97 -12.32
N ASN A 221 -10.32 18.03 -11.52
CA ASN A 221 -9.54 18.20 -10.30
C ASN A 221 -9.90 17.16 -9.22
N VAL A 222 -11.18 16.95 -8.96
CA VAL A 222 -11.66 15.91 -8.02
C VAL A 222 -11.26 14.53 -8.52
N TRP A 223 -11.40 14.27 -9.82
CA TRP A 223 -11.00 13.02 -10.44
C TRP A 223 -9.50 12.75 -10.30
N GLY A 224 -8.65 13.75 -10.56
CA GLY A 224 -7.21 13.66 -10.33
C GLY A 224 -6.87 13.32 -8.87
N ARG A 225 -7.57 13.92 -7.91
CA ARG A 225 -7.42 13.63 -6.46
C ARG A 225 -7.82 12.19 -6.14
N GLN A 226 -8.93 11.72 -6.67
CA GLN A 226 -9.41 10.35 -6.47
C GLN A 226 -8.45 9.32 -7.08
N VAL A 227 -7.89 9.60 -8.25
CA VAL A 227 -6.86 8.73 -8.87
C VAL A 227 -5.58 8.70 -8.02
N ALA A 228 -5.09 9.85 -7.55
CA ALA A 228 -3.93 9.89 -6.66
C ALA A 228 -4.17 9.10 -5.36
N THR A 229 -5.36 9.23 -4.77
CA THR A 229 -5.76 8.50 -3.56
C THR A 229 -5.84 6.99 -3.82
N ALA A 230 -6.56 6.57 -4.87
CA ALA A 230 -6.76 5.17 -5.22
C ALA A 230 -5.47 4.46 -5.69
N SER A 231 -4.52 5.20 -6.25
CA SER A 231 -3.19 4.72 -6.63
C SER A 231 -2.19 4.68 -5.45
N ARG A 232 -2.60 5.07 -4.24
CA ARG A 232 -1.73 5.21 -3.06
C ARG A 232 -0.60 6.21 -3.28
N ALA A 233 -0.94 7.37 -3.83
CA ALA A 233 0.03 8.34 -4.32
C ALA A 233 1.05 7.66 -5.25
N TYR A 234 0.56 6.88 -6.22
CA TYR A 234 1.39 6.11 -7.15
C TYR A 234 2.39 5.18 -6.47
N GLY A 235 1.97 4.56 -5.36
CA GLY A 235 2.77 3.63 -4.59
C GLY A 235 3.89 4.26 -3.78
N ASN A 236 3.82 5.58 -3.51
CA ASN A 236 4.75 6.29 -2.65
C ASN A 236 4.43 6.11 -1.15
N ARG A 237 3.14 6.02 -0.78
CA ARG A 237 2.73 5.97 0.64
C ARG A 237 1.92 4.72 0.95
N PHE A 238 2.31 4.02 2.01
CA PHE A 238 1.63 2.82 2.49
C PHE A 238 1.48 2.90 4.01
N HIS A 239 0.42 3.57 4.46
CA HIS A 239 0.07 3.56 5.88
C HIS A 239 -0.47 2.18 6.28
N LYS A 240 0.02 1.69 7.42
CA LYS A 240 -0.32 0.36 7.94
C LYS A 240 -0.93 0.44 9.33
N ALA A 241 -0.51 1.39 10.13
CA ALA A 241 -0.94 1.52 11.52
C ALA A 241 -1.52 2.90 11.80
N LEU A 242 -2.63 2.92 12.54
CA LEU A 242 -3.20 4.11 13.15
C LEU A 242 -2.89 4.04 14.65
N VAL A 243 -2.09 4.98 15.11
CA VAL A 243 -1.68 5.12 16.50
C VAL A 243 -2.49 6.25 17.12
N LEU A 244 -3.26 5.92 18.15
CA LEU A 244 -4.25 6.81 18.76
C LEU A 244 -3.78 7.21 20.16
N ASP A 245 -3.91 8.50 20.47
CA ASP A 245 -4.01 8.93 21.86
C ASP A 245 -5.35 8.51 22.48
N CYS A 246 -5.48 8.63 23.80
CA CYS A 246 -6.67 8.26 24.55
C CYS A 246 -7.54 9.46 24.92
N ASP A 247 -7.08 10.30 25.86
CA ASP A 247 -7.84 11.46 26.34
C ASP A 247 -8.11 12.47 25.21
N ASN A 248 -9.31 13.03 25.18
CA ASN A 248 -9.81 13.93 24.12
C ASN A 248 -9.66 13.43 22.67
N THR A 249 -9.37 12.14 22.48
CA THR A 249 -9.17 11.49 21.18
C THR A 249 -10.11 10.30 21.02
N LEU A 250 -10.09 9.35 21.96
CA LEU A 250 -11.03 8.22 21.98
C LEU A 250 -12.31 8.56 22.75
N TRP A 251 -12.23 9.48 23.70
CA TRP A 251 -13.34 9.99 24.52
C TRP A 251 -13.08 11.47 24.84
N GLY A 252 -14.10 12.20 25.26
CA GLY A 252 -13.92 13.56 25.78
C GLY A 252 -13.67 13.54 27.29
N GLY A 253 -12.72 14.35 27.76
CA GLY A 253 -12.30 14.39 29.16
C GLY A 253 -10.96 13.70 29.41
N ILE A 254 -10.48 13.79 30.65
CA ILE A 254 -9.20 13.25 31.11
C ILE A 254 -9.47 12.13 32.11
N LEU A 255 -9.14 10.89 31.76
CA LEU A 255 -9.47 9.71 32.59
C LEU A 255 -8.94 9.83 34.03
N GLY A 256 -7.75 10.39 34.22
CA GLY A 256 -7.14 10.58 35.54
C GLY A 256 -7.83 11.64 36.42
N GLU A 257 -8.61 12.56 35.84
CA GLU A 257 -9.29 13.65 36.55
C GLU A 257 -10.80 13.41 36.67
N ASP A 258 -11.45 12.99 35.58
CA ASP A 258 -12.89 12.90 35.46
C ASP A 258 -13.45 11.54 35.95
N LEU A 259 -12.58 10.53 36.12
CA LEU A 259 -12.93 9.12 36.36
C LEU A 259 -13.76 8.51 35.21
N PRO A 260 -13.87 7.18 35.11
CA PRO A 260 -14.59 6.52 34.00
C PRO A 260 -16.03 7.01 33.79
N GLU A 261 -16.78 7.30 34.86
CA GLU A 261 -18.17 7.74 34.78
C GLU A 261 -18.34 9.19 34.29
N GLY A 262 -17.29 10.01 34.40
CA GLY A 262 -17.28 11.40 33.95
C GLY A 262 -16.91 11.58 32.47
N LEU A 263 -16.41 10.52 31.81
CA LEU A 263 -15.96 10.59 30.43
C LEU A 263 -17.12 10.76 29.43
N GLN A 264 -16.90 11.63 28.46
CA GLN A 264 -17.84 11.88 27.37
C GLN A 264 -17.60 10.86 26.26
N ILE A 265 -18.27 9.71 26.36
CA ILE A 265 -18.09 8.57 25.44
C ILE A 265 -19.40 7.95 24.93
N GLY A 266 -20.54 8.38 25.48
CA GLY A 266 -21.86 7.82 25.14
C GLY A 266 -22.30 8.07 23.68
N PRO A 267 -23.08 7.17 23.07
CA PRO A 267 -23.48 7.27 21.66
C PRO A 267 -24.50 8.37 21.33
N PHE A 268 -25.23 8.87 22.33
CA PHE A 268 -26.38 9.75 22.11
C PHE A 268 -26.12 11.21 22.48
N ASP A 269 -25.38 11.46 23.56
CA ASP A 269 -25.17 12.81 24.10
C ASP A 269 -23.95 13.50 23.50
N TYR A 270 -24.06 14.81 23.27
CA TYR A 270 -22.94 15.63 22.82
C TYR A 270 -22.06 16.05 24.01
N PRO A 271 -20.72 16.00 23.92
CA PRO A 271 -19.94 15.63 22.72
C PRO A 271 -19.57 14.14 22.61
N GLY A 272 -19.97 13.29 23.56
CA GLY A 272 -19.62 11.86 23.59
C GLY A 272 -19.95 11.11 22.29
N ASN A 273 -21.06 11.46 21.65
CA ASN A 273 -21.51 10.84 20.41
C ASN A 273 -20.55 11.05 19.23
N VAL A 274 -19.72 12.10 19.27
CA VAL A 274 -18.65 12.34 18.29
C VAL A 274 -17.54 11.31 18.46
N PHE A 275 -17.06 11.14 19.70
CA PHE A 275 -16.00 10.20 20.03
C PHE A 275 -16.43 8.74 19.81
N TRP A 276 -17.68 8.41 20.17
CA TRP A 276 -18.26 7.10 19.90
C TRP A 276 -18.27 6.77 18.39
N ARG A 277 -18.62 7.74 17.54
CA ARG A 277 -18.55 7.60 16.07
C ARG A 277 -17.11 7.46 15.59
N ALA A 278 -16.17 8.25 16.13
CA ALA A 278 -14.76 8.16 15.78
C ALA A 278 -14.20 6.75 16.08
N GLN A 279 -14.46 6.21 17.28
CA GLN A 279 -14.07 4.84 17.63
C GLN A 279 -14.68 3.79 16.68
N THR A 280 -15.96 3.94 16.32
CA THR A 280 -16.63 3.04 15.37
C THR A 280 -15.91 3.03 14.02
N GLU A 281 -15.48 4.19 13.53
CA GLU A 281 -14.69 4.31 12.29
C GLU A 281 -13.29 3.71 12.43
N PHE A 282 -12.62 3.87 13.57
CA PHE A 282 -11.32 3.24 13.83
C PHE A 282 -11.43 1.71 13.86
N VAL A 283 -12.45 1.16 14.52
CA VAL A 283 -12.72 -0.28 14.51
C VAL A 283 -13.07 -0.77 13.10
N ALA A 284 -13.79 0.02 12.30
CA ALA A 284 -14.04 -0.31 10.90
C ALA A 284 -12.74 -0.38 10.07
N LEU A 285 -11.80 0.56 10.28
CA LEU A 285 -10.47 0.51 9.69
C LEU A 285 -9.68 -0.74 10.14
N GLN A 286 -9.77 -1.09 11.41
CA GLN A 286 -9.15 -2.29 11.96
C GLN A 286 -9.63 -3.56 11.26
N ARG A 287 -10.94 -3.67 11.04
CA ARG A 287 -11.56 -4.80 10.31
C ARG A 287 -11.13 -4.86 8.84
N GLN A 288 -10.69 -3.74 8.27
CA GLN A 288 -10.10 -3.66 6.92
C GLN A 288 -8.59 -4.00 6.92
N GLY A 289 -7.99 -4.33 8.07
CA GLY A 289 -6.59 -4.74 8.21
C GLY A 289 -5.63 -3.63 8.65
N VAL A 290 -6.15 -2.46 9.08
CA VAL A 290 -5.32 -1.42 9.71
C VAL A 290 -4.91 -1.86 11.11
N LEU A 291 -3.64 -1.65 11.46
CA LEU A 291 -3.11 -1.96 12.78
C LEU A 291 -3.45 -0.83 13.75
N LEU A 292 -4.39 -1.04 14.66
CA LEU A 292 -4.68 -0.05 15.71
C LEU A 292 -3.67 -0.20 16.86
N CYS A 293 -3.09 0.93 17.27
CA CYS A 293 -2.18 1.00 18.41
C CYS A 293 -2.56 2.17 19.32
N LEU A 294 -2.17 2.10 20.60
CA LEU A 294 -2.30 3.22 21.53
C LEU A 294 -0.93 3.82 21.85
N CYS A 295 -0.83 5.14 21.88
CA CYS A 295 0.32 5.89 22.36
C CYS A 295 -0.19 7.06 23.20
N SER A 296 -0.28 6.87 24.50
CA SER A 296 -0.96 7.80 25.39
C SER A 296 -0.29 7.93 26.76
N LYS A 297 -0.50 9.08 27.39
CA LYS A 297 0.04 9.42 28.71
C LYS A 297 -1.02 9.21 29.79
N ASN A 298 -1.25 7.95 30.11
CA ASN A 298 -2.20 7.53 31.13
C ASN A 298 -1.64 6.38 31.98
N ASP A 299 -2.37 6.05 33.05
CA ASP A 299 -2.20 4.80 33.77
C ASP A 299 -2.71 3.62 32.92
N ALA A 300 -1.85 2.62 32.70
CA ALA A 300 -2.15 1.50 31.83
C ALA A 300 -3.31 0.63 32.35
N GLU A 301 -3.36 0.38 33.66
CA GLU A 301 -4.40 -0.44 34.27
C GLU A 301 -5.77 0.24 34.16
N ALA A 302 -5.83 1.56 34.34
CA ALA A 302 -7.05 2.35 34.18
C ALA A 302 -7.58 2.32 32.74
N VAL A 303 -6.70 2.49 31.75
CA VAL A 303 -7.09 2.42 30.33
C VAL A 303 -7.56 1.02 29.96
N ASP A 304 -6.86 -0.02 30.43
CA ASP A 304 -7.25 -1.42 30.19
C ASP A 304 -8.61 -1.74 30.79
N ALA A 305 -8.86 -1.33 32.04
CA ALA A 305 -10.17 -1.49 32.68
C ALA A 305 -11.28 -0.79 31.89
N LEU A 306 -11.04 0.41 31.37
CA LEU A 306 -12.02 1.15 30.57
C LEU A 306 -12.34 0.42 29.25
N LEU A 307 -11.31 -0.04 28.53
CA LEU A 307 -11.47 -0.79 27.27
C LEU A 307 -12.25 -2.11 27.47
N GLU A 308 -12.07 -2.76 28.62
CA GLU A 308 -12.72 -4.03 28.94
C GLU A 308 -14.16 -3.87 29.44
N THR A 309 -14.40 -2.91 30.33
CA THR A 309 -15.62 -2.89 31.15
C THR A 309 -16.60 -1.77 30.79
N HIS A 310 -16.14 -0.67 30.18
CA HIS A 310 -17.03 0.46 29.93
C HIS A 310 -18.06 0.11 28.85
N PRO A 311 -19.37 0.28 29.12
CA PRO A 311 -20.45 -0.18 28.24
C PRO A 311 -20.44 0.55 26.89
N ASP A 312 -20.18 1.85 26.90
CA ASP A 312 -20.21 2.70 25.69
C ASP A 312 -18.89 2.72 24.91
N MET A 313 -17.83 2.07 25.40
CA MET A 313 -16.58 1.97 24.66
C MET A 313 -16.77 1.05 23.45
N VAL A 314 -16.50 1.53 22.24
CA VAL A 314 -16.62 0.71 21.02
C VAL A 314 -15.32 -0.05 20.77
N LEU A 315 -14.18 0.63 20.94
CA LEU A 315 -12.87 0.04 20.84
C LEU A 315 -12.63 -0.89 22.04
N ARG A 316 -12.23 -2.15 21.77
CA ARG A 316 -11.88 -3.11 22.82
C ARG A 316 -10.39 -3.42 22.81
N SER A 317 -9.88 -3.93 23.93
CA SER A 317 -8.49 -4.40 24.05
C SER A 317 -8.10 -5.39 22.94
N SER A 318 -9.04 -6.21 22.46
CA SER A 318 -8.82 -7.13 21.34
C SER A 318 -8.57 -6.45 20.00
N ASP A 319 -9.04 -5.23 19.79
CA ASP A 319 -8.90 -4.50 18.53
C ASP A 319 -7.51 -3.84 18.41
N VAL A 320 -6.86 -3.59 19.54
CA VAL A 320 -5.55 -2.95 19.64
C VAL A 320 -4.43 -4.00 19.58
N ILE A 321 -3.39 -3.72 18.80
CA ILE A 321 -2.26 -4.64 18.58
C ILE A 321 -1.08 -4.34 19.49
N VAL A 322 -0.78 -3.05 19.71
CA VAL A 322 0.29 -2.60 20.60
C VAL A 322 -0.22 -1.41 21.41
N LYS A 323 0.06 -1.40 22.72
CA LYS A 323 -0.23 -0.29 23.63
C LYS A 323 1.09 0.24 24.18
N GLN A 324 1.33 1.53 24.00
CA GLN A 324 2.33 2.30 24.75
C GLN A 324 1.57 3.33 25.58
N VAL A 325 0.99 2.86 26.69
CA VAL A 325 0.24 3.66 27.65
C VAL A 325 1.11 3.78 28.89
N ASN A 326 1.84 4.88 29.00
CA ASN A 326 2.82 5.13 30.05
C ASN A 326 3.15 6.63 30.11
N TRP A 327 4.03 7.04 31.02
CA TRP A 327 4.41 8.45 31.20
C TRP A 327 5.64 8.87 30.38
N ASP A 328 6.15 8.00 29.51
CA ASP A 328 7.29 8.30 28.64
C ASP A 328 6.88 9.23 27.48
N ASP A 329 7.85 9.74 26.72
CA ASP A 329 7.55 10.64 25.60
C ASP A 329 6.93 9.90 24.40
N LYS A 330 5.95 10.53 23.74
CA LYS A 330 5.21 9.89 22.64
C LYS A 330 6.09 9.61 21.41
N VAL A 331 7.17 10.37 21.23
CA VAL A 331 8.15 10.17 20.15
C VAL A 331 8.91 8.84 20.33
N GLY A 332 9.41 8.57 21.54
CA GLY A 332 10.02 7.30 21.91
C GLY A 332 9.05 6.13 21.76
N ASN A 333 7.84 6.27 22.30
CA ASN A 333 6.78 5.26 22.20
C ASN A 333 6.41 4.94 20.74
N LEU A 334 6.30 5.94 19.85
CA LEU A 334 6.05 5.70 18.42
C LEU A 334 7.17 4.92 17.74
N ARG A 335 8.45 5.20 18.09
CA ARG A 335 9.58 4.39 17.59
C ARG A 335 9.48 2.95 18.07
N GLN A 336 9.12 2.74 19.33
CA GLN A 336 8.93 1.40 19.89
C GLN A 336 7.78 0.66 19.22
N ILE A 337 6.64 1.32 18.97
CA ILE A 337 5.52 0.73 18.23
C ILE A 337 5.97 0.30 16.83
N ALA A 338 6.68 1.17 16.09
CA ALA A 338 7.21 0.84 14.77
C ALA A 338 8.16 -0.36 14.79
N GLN A 339 9.05 -0.44 15.80
CA GLN A 339 9.97 -1.55 16.01
C GLN A 339 9.24 -2.86 16.34
N THR A 340 8.30 -2.83 17.28
CA THR A 340 7.49 -3.99 17.70
C THR A 340 6.71 -4.56 16.51
N LEU A 341 6.09 -3.69 15.72
CA LEU A 341 5.37 -4.08 14.50
C LEU A 341 6.31 -4.38 13.32
N ASN A 342 7.57 -3.96 13.40
CA ASN A 342 8.57 -4.01 12.33
C ASN A 342 8.07 -3.39 11.01
N ILE A 343 7.60 -2.16 11.13
CA ILE A 343 7.18 -1.31 10.02
C ILE A 343 7.98 0.00 10.06
N GLY A 344 8.08 0.69 8.93
CA GLY A 344 8.72 2.00 8.91
C GLY A 344 7.84 3.05 9.59
N LEU A 345 8.46 4.13 10.09
CA LEU A 345 7.77 5.29 10.67
C LEU A 345 6.84 5.97 9.64
N ASP A 346 7.23 5.92 8.37
CA ASP A 346 6.44 6.36 7.21
C ASP A 346 5.12 5.58 7.02
N SER A 347 4.97 4.44 7.70
CA SER A 347 3.76 3.62 7.71
C SER A 347 2.80 3.95 8.87
N LEU A 348 3.18 4.86 9.78
CA LEU A 348 2.36 5.27 10.92
C LEU A 348 1.51 6.52 10.59
N VAL A 349 0.27 6.51 11.04
CA VAL A 349 -0.57 7.70 11.19
C VAL A 349 -0.82 7.90 12.67
N PHE A 350 -0.47 9.07 13.20
CA PHE A 350 -0.63 9.42 14.61
C PHE A 350 -1.75 10.45 14.78
N LEU A 351 -2.63 10.23 15.75
CA LEU A 351 -3.74 11.12 16.08
C LEU A 351 -3.74 11.42 17.58
N ASP A 352 -3.72 12.70 17.91
CA ASP A 352 -3.59 13.21 19.28
C ASP A 352 -4.29 14.57 19.39
N ASP A 353 -4.86 14.94 20.53
CA ASP A 353 -5.50 16.25 20.72
C ASP A 353 -4.48 17.36 21.04
N SER A 354 -3.38 17.00 21.68
CA SER A 354 -2.35 17.90 22.18
C SER A 354 -1.49 18.45 21.05
N ALA A 355 -1.59 19.76 20.82
CA ALA A 355 -0.74 20.48 19.88
C ALA A 355 0.75 20.30 20.18
N PHE A 356 1.11 20.19 21.47
CA PHE A 356 2.48 20.00 21.91
C PHE A 356 3.04 18.63 21.47
N GLU A 357 2.29 17.55 21.71
CA GLU A 357 2.71 16.20 21.32
C GLU A 357 2.73 16.06 19.80
N CYS A 358 1.70 16.59 19.11
CA CYS A 358 1.66 16.63 17.65
C CYS A 358 2.89 17.32 17.04
N GLU A 359 3.29 18.49 17.56
CA GLU A 359 4.44 19.23 17.03
C GLU A 359 5.77 18.56 17.35
N ALA A 360 5.89 17.96 18.53
CA ALA A 360 7.05 17.15 18.91
C ALA A 360 7.27 16.00 17.93
N VAL A 361 6.19 15.29 17.56
CA VAL A 361 6.24 14.21 16.56
C VAL A 361 6.58 14.75 15.18
N ARG A 362 5.94 15.83 14.71
CA ARG A 362 6.25 16.43 13.39
C ARG A 362 7.72 16.85 13.27
N THR A 363 8.30 17.37 14.34
CA THR A 363 9.70 17.83 14.35
C THR A 363 10.69 16.68 14.43
N GLN A 364 10.44 15.69 15.29
CA GLN A 364 11.42 14.63 15.60
C GLN A 364 11.24 13.35 14.78
N LEU A 365 10.06 13.15 14.20
CA LEU A 365 9.68 12.00 13.35
C LEU A 365 8.92 12.51 12.11
N PRO A 366 9.57 13.29 11.21
CA PRO A 366 8.92 13.88 10.04
C PRO A 366 8.33 12.85 9.07
N GLU A 367 8.71 11.58 9.19
CA GLU A 367 8.13 10.47 8.43
C GLU A 367 6.73 10.08 8.89
N VAL A 368 6.36 10.33 10.15
CA VAL A 368 5.03 9.98 10.69
C VAL A 368 4.00 10.98 10.20
N THR A 369 2.87 10.50 9.67
CA THR A 369 1.74 11.38 9.32
C THR A 369 0.97 11.74 10.59
N VAL A 370 0.94 13.03 10.95
CA VAL A 370 0.33 13.52 12.21
C VAL A 370 -0.95 14.32 11.95
N PHE A 371 -2.06 13.85 12.51
CA PHE A 371 -3.32 14.58 12.62
C PHE A 371 -3.54 15.04 14.06
N GLN A 372 -4.12 16.23 14.21
CA GLN A 372 -4.53 16.72 15.52
C GLN A 372 -6.05 16.57 15.66
N ALA A 373 -6.53 15.98 16.76
CA ALA A 373 -7.94 15.99 17.08
C ALA A 373 -8.37 17.45 17.34
N PRO A 374 -9.46 17.92 16.71
CA PRO A 374 -9.84 19.33 16.81
C PRO A 374 -10.43 19.62 18.17
N ALA A 375 -10.11 20.79 18.73
CA ALA A 375 -10.68 21.27 19.99
C ALA A 375 -12.22 21.42 19.92
N ASN A 376 -12.77 21.60 18.73
CA ASN A 376 -14.21 21.57 18.48
C ASN A 376 -14.63 20.17 17.97
N PRO A 377 -15.35 19.36 18.77
CA PRO A 377 -15.75 18.00 18.38
C PRO A 377 -16.55 17.94 17.06
N VAL A 378 -17.24 19.01 16.67
CA VAL A 378 -18.01 19.06 15.41
C VAL A 378 -17.12 18.90 14.17
N GLU A 379 -15.85 19.28 14.26
CA GLU A 379 -14.88 19.19 13.16
C GLU A 379 -14.23 17.80 13.08
N TYR A 380 -14.33 17.00 14.14
CA TYR A 380 -13.62 15.73 14.24
C TYR A 380 -13.97 14.73 13.13
N PRO A 381 -15.24 14.58 12.69
CA PRO A 381 -15.59 13.72 11.55
C PRO A 381 -14.83 14.07 10.25
N GLY A 382 -14.52 15.34 10.03
CA GLY A 382 -13.73 15.78 8.87
C GLY A 382 -12.28 15.30 8.93
N VAL A 383 -11.68 15.30 10.12
CA VAL A 383 -10.34 14.74 10.35
C VAL A 383 -10.34 13.22 10.15
N ILE A 384 -11.36 12.52 10.67
CA ILE A 384 -11.49 11.07 10.49
C ILE A 384 -11.63 10.70 9.01
N ALA A 385 -12.39 11.48 8.22
CA ALA A 385 -12.49 11.25 6.78
C ALA A 385 -11.13 11.34 6.08
N GLN A 386 -10.31 12.35 6.41
CA GLN A 386 -8.95 12.49 5.87
C GLN A 386 -8.05 11.32 6.27
N ILE A 387 -8.15 10.83 7.52
CA ILE A 387 -7.41 9.65 7.98
C ILE A 387 -7.86 8.40 7.20
N LYS A 388 -9.16 8.21 6.98
CA LYS A 388 -9.69 7.07 6.21
C LYS A 388 -9.14 7.04 4.80
N ASP A 389 -9.01 8.18 4.12
CA ASP A 389 -8.43 8.27 2.77
C ASP A 389 -7.00 7.73 2.68
N LEU A 390 -6.24 7.75 3.78
CA LEU A 390 -4.90 7.18 3.85
C LEU A 390 -4.89 5.64 3.89
N PHE A 391 -5.96 5.03 4.39
CA PHE A 391 -6.07 3.57 4.58
C PHE A 391 -7.00 2.88 3.57
N LEU A 392 -7.90 3.64 2.93
CA LEU A 392 -8.94 3.16 1.99
C LEU A 392 -8.40 2.38 0.77
N ALA A 393 -7.11 2.50 0.48
CA ALA A 393 -6.49 1.79 -0.61
C ALA A 393 -6.15 0.31 -0.30
N SER A 394 -6.39 -0.20 0.92
CA SER A 394 -6.26 -1.62 1.31
C SER A 394 -7.36 -2.52 0.76
N GLY A 395 -7.59 -2.45 -0.55
CA GLY A 395 -8.33 -3.46 -1.31
C GLY A 395 -7.54 -4.76 -1.50
N GLU A 396 -6.99 -5.32 -0.42
CA GLU A 396 -6.68 -6.76 -0.36
C GLU A 396 -7.82 -7.40 0.47
N GLY A 397 -9.04 -7.31 -0.06
CA GLY A 397 -10.22 -7.98 0.47
C GLY A 397 -9.95 -9.49 0.48
N GLY A 398 -9.59 -10.01 1.65
CA GLY A 398 -9.30 -11.43 1.87
C GLY A 398 -8.08 -11.69 2.77
N GLU A 399 -7.08 -10.80 2.81
CA GLU A 399 -5.84 -11.04 3.57
C GLU A 399 -5.73 -10.23 4.89
N GLY A 400 -6.61 -9.26 5.12
CA GLY A 400 -6.52 -8.33 6.26
C GLY A 400 -6.54 -9.01 7.63
N VAL A 401 -7.47 -9.96 7.83
CA VAL A 401 -7.59 -10.69 9.11
C VAL A 401 -6.35 -11.55 9.38
N GLY A 402 -5.81 -12.22 8.36
CA GLY A 402 -4.60 -13.03 8.48
C GLY A 402 -3.35 -12.20 8.82
N LYS A 403 -3.24 -10.98 8.27
CA LYS A 403 -2.13 -10.06 8.56
C LYS A 403 -2.21 -9.48 9.96
N THR A 404 -3.39 -9.03 10.41
CA THR A 404 -3.57 -8.54 11.79
C THR A 404 -3.19 -9.62 12.80
N GLN A 405 -3.60 -10.86 12.58
CA GLN A 405 -3.25 -11.98 13.46
C GLN A 405 -1.74 -12.26 13.47
N GLN A 406 -1.07 -12.10 12.33
CA GLN A 406 0.39 -12.21 12.23
C GLN A 406 1.13 -11.12 13.03
N TYR A 407 0.65 -9.87 13.01
CA TYR A 407 1.24 -8.80 13.84
C TYR A 407 0.97 -9.03 15.33
N ARG A 408 -0.21 -9.54 15.70
CA ARG A 408 -0.49 -9.93 17.10
C ARG A 408 0.44 -11.04 17.58
N GLN A 409 0.64 -12.09 16.78
CA GLN A 409 1.61 -13.14 17.10
C GLN A 409 3.02 -12.58 17.31
N ARG A 410 3.42 -11.59 16.51
CA ARG A 410 4.71 -10.93 16.67
C ARG A 410 4.81 -10.12 17.96
N ALA A 411 3.81 -9.30 18.28
CA ALA A 411 3.77 -8.53 19.51
C ALA A 411 3.84 -9.47 20.74
N ALA A 412 3.03 -10.52 20.75
CA ALA A 412 3.05 -11.55 21.78
C ALA A 412 4.39 -12.29 21.86
N ALA A 413 5.06 -12.51 20.72
CA ALA A 413 6.38 -13.14 20.68
C ALA A 413 7.47 -12.23 21.28
N ILE A 414 7.39 -10.91 21.11
CA ILE A 414 8.31 -9.94 21.73
C ILE A 414 8.09 -9.88 23.25
N GLU A 415 6.83 -9.84 23.72
CA GLU A 415 6.53 -9.93 25.14
C GLU A 415 7.01 -11.24 25.76
N ALA A 416 6.79 -12.36 25.05
CA ALA A 416 7.29 -13.66 25.48
C ALA A 416 8.83 -13.69 25.51
N ALA A 417 9.52 -13.04 24.58
CA ALA A 417 10.99 -12.96 24.56
C ALA A 417 11.55 -12.24 25.79
N ALA A 418 10.84 -11.25 26.34
CA ALA A 418 11.24 -10.56 27.55
C ALA A 418 11.20 -11.45 28.82
N ALA A 419 10.53 -12.61 28.75
CA ALA A 419 10.46 -13.59 29.83
C ALA A 419 11.60 -14.62 29.83
N PHE A 420 12.53 -14.57 28.87
CA PHE A 420 13.67 -15.49 28.78
C PHE A 420 14.99 -14.78 29.08
N ASP A 421 15.89 -15.47 29.78
CA ASP A 421 17.20 -14.94 30.18
C ASP A 421 18.18 -14.79 29.01
N THR A 422 18.02 -15.59 27.94
CA THR A 422 18.85 -15.51 26.73
C THR A 422 18.04 -15.58 25.44
N HIS A 423 18.58 -15.01 24.36
CA HIS A 423 17.96 -15.03 23.05
C HIS A 423 17.84 -16.44 22.47
N GLU A 424 18.81 -17.31 22.72
CA GLU A 424 18.79 -18.71 22.26
C GLU A 424 17.70 -19.53 22.96
N ASP A 425 17.50 -19.32 24.27
CA ASP A 425 16.42 -19.99 25.02
C ASP A 425 15.04 -19.60 24.50
N TYR A 426 14.86 -18.31 24.18
CA TYR A 426 13.65 -17.83 23.54
C TYR A 426 13.44 -18.49 22.16
N LEU A 427 14.46 -18.51 21.29
CA LEU A 427 14.36 -19.12 19.96
C LEU A 427 14.06 -20.62 20.02
N ALA A 428 14.67 -21.34 20.97
CA ALA A 428 14.37 -22.74 21.24
C ALA A 428 12.91 -22.97 21.67
N SER A 429 12.34 -22.03 22.45
CA SER A 429 10.94 -22.11 22.89
C SER A 429 9.90 -21.94 21.77
N LEU A 430 10.30 -21.40 20.61
CA LEU A 430 9.41 -21.14 19.47
C LEU A 430 9.05 -22.41 18.69
N ASP A 431 9.79 -23.51 18.87
CA ASP A 431 9.63 -24.77 18.12
C ASP A 431 9.59 -24.54 16.59
N LEU A 432 10.61 -23.84 16.09
CA LEU A 432 10.68 -23.40 14.70
C LEU A 432 10.89 -24.59 13.76
N THR A 433 10.00 -24.74 12.79
CA THR A 433 10.12 -25.69 11.70
C THR A 433 10.29 -24.95 10.38
N VAL A 434 11.32 -25.31 9.61
CA VAL A 434 11.60 -24.75 8.28
C VAL A 434 11.56 -25.87 7.25
N THR A 435 10.58 -25.83 6.37
CA THR A 435 10.41 -26.78 5.27
C THR A 435 11.02 -26.19 4.00
N ILE A 436 12.03 -26.85 3.44
CA ILE A 436 12.73 -26.43 2.23
C ILE A 436 12.24 -27.27 1.06
N ALA A 437 11.64 -26.61 0.06
CA ALA A 437 11.28 -27.21 -1.21
C ALA A 437 12.20 -26.70 -2.33
N ARG A 438 12.48 -27.58 -3.32
CA ARG A 438 13.32 -27.28 -4.49
C ARG A 438 12.49 -27.32 -5.75
N ASP A 439 12.67 -26.33 -6.61
CA ASP A 439 12.19 -26.33 -7.99
C ASP A 439 10.69 -26.67 -8.11
N ASP A 440 9.88 -26.26 -7.12
CA ASP A 440 8.45 -26.55 -7.05
C ASP A 440 7.65 -25.59 -7.96
N PRO A 441 7.10 -26.06 -9.09
CA PRO A 441 6.39 -25.22 -10.05
C PRO A 441 5.13 -24.59 -9.46
N ALA A 442 4.50 -25.24 -8.46
CA ALA A 442 3.30 -24.73 -7.82
C ALA A 442 3.54 -23.43 -7.05
N ARG A 443 4.81 -23.11 -6.75
CA ARG A 443 5.21 -21.93 -5.98
C ARG A 443 5.63 -20.74 -6.84
N ALA A 444 5.67 -20.87 -8.17
CA ALA A 444 6.18 -19.81 -9.06
C ALA A 444 5.48 -18.45 -8.84
N ALA A 445 4.14 -18.45 -8.74
CA ALA A 445 3.37 -17.23 -8.48
C ALA A 445 3.71 -16.60 -7.12
N ARG A 446 3.90 -17.43 -6.08
CA ARG A 446 4.24 -16.96 -4.73
C ARG A 446 5.66 -16.42 -4.65
N VAL A 447 6.61 -17.06 -5.33
CA VAL A 447 8.00 -16.59 -5.46
C VAL A 447 8.04 -15.23 -6.15
N SER A 448 7.32 -15.08 -7.27
CA SER A 448 7.18 -13.80 -7.97
C SER A 448 6.64 -12.73 -7.02
N GLN A 449 5.53 -13.00 -6.33
CA GLN A 449 4.92 -12.08 -5.38
C GLN A 449 5.90 -11.65 -4.25
N LEU A 450 6.64 -12.60 -3.66
CA LEU A 450 7.64 -12.30 -2.64
C LEU A 450 8.78 -11.44 -3.20
N SER A 451 9.24 -11.74 -4.41
CA SER A 451 10.28 -10.96 -5.08
C SER A 451 9.84 -9.51 -5.33
N GLN A 452 8.55 -9.26 -5.60
CA GLN A 452 8.03 -7.90 -5.81
C GLN A 452 7.82 -7.12 -4.51
N LYS A 453 7.44 -7.82 -3.42
CA LYS A 453 7.07 -7.18 -2.14
C LYS A 453 8.24 -7.03 -1.15
N SER A 454 9.28 -7.87 -1.23
CA SER A 454 10.38 -7.89 -0.26
C SER A 454 11.45 -6.84 -0.61
N ASN A 455 11.57 -5.82 0.24
CA ASN A 455 12.50 -4.70 0.05
C ASN A 455 13.55 -4.55 1.16
N GLN A 456 13.25 -4.95 2.40
CA GLN A 456 14.17 -4.80 3.53
C GLN A 456 15.24 -5.90 3.59
N PHE A 457 14.86 -7.13 3.22
CA PHE A 457 15.78 -8.26 3.12
C PHE A 457 15.67 -8.86 1.72
N ASN A 458 16.17 -8.12 0.74
CA ASN A 458 16.39 -8.57 -0.63
C ASN A 458 17.78 -8.09 -1.05
N LEU A 459 18.71 -9.03 -1.20
CA LEU A 459 20.13 -8.70 -1.31
C LEU A 459 20.52 -8.20 -2.69
N THR A 460 19.79 -8.55 -3.75
CA THR A 460 20.11 -8.12 -5.13
C THR A 460 19.02 -7.28 -5.77
N THR A 461 17.83 -7.23 -5.16
CA THR A 461 16.63 -6.50 -5.64
C THR A 461 16.08 -6.97 -6.99
N ILE A 462 16.52 -8.14 -7.46
CA ILE A 462 16.00 -8.77 -8.67
C ILE A 462 14.52 -9.11 -8.46
N ARG A 463 13.71 -8.79 -9.48
CA ARG A 463 12.26 -9.00 -9.49
C ARG A 463 11.94 -10.05 -10.54
N TYR A 464 11.19 -11.06 -10.16
CA TYR A 464 10.84 -12.17 -11.04
C TYR A 464 9.36 -12.12 -11.39
N THR A 465 9.04 -12.38 -12.65
CA THR A 465 7.69 -12.77 -13.07
C THR A 465 7.45 -14.26 -12.78
N PRO A 466 6.20 -14.75 -12.73
CA PRO A 466 5.93 -16.19 -12.64
C PRO A 466 6.63 -16.98 -13.77
N GLU A 467 6.70 -16.41 -14.97
CA GLU A 467 7.35 -17.00 -16.13
C GLU A 467 8.87 -17.10 -15.97
N ASP A 468 9.51 -16.10 -15.36
CA ASP A 468 10.95 -16.15 -15.07
C ASP A 468 11.27 -17.28 -14.10
N ILE A 469 10.45 -17.45 -13.05
CA ILE A 469 10.63 -18.55 -12.09
C ILE A 469 10.39 -19.90 -12.75
N ALA A 470 9.36 -20.03 -13.57
CA ALA A 470 9.11 -21.27 -14.32
C ALA A 470 10.29 -21.64 -15.23
N ARG A 471 10.94 -20.64 -15.86
CA ARG A 471 12.14 -20.84 -16.66
C ARG A 471 13.33 -21.28 -15.81
N LEU A 472 13.55 -20.66 -14.65
CA LEU A 472 14.62 -21.04 -13.72
C LEU A 472 14.44 -22.47 -13.19
N ILE A 473 13.21 -22.87 -12.88
CA ILE A 473 12.88 -24.24 -12.42
C ILE A 473 13.20 -25.29 -13.50
N GLN A 474 13.11 -24.93 -14.78
CA GLN A 474 13.41 -25.82 -15.91
C GLN A 474 14.89 -25.80 -16.33
N ASP A 475 15.69 -24.87 -15.82
CA ASP A 475 17.11 -24.74 -16.16
C ASP A 475 17.95 -25.65 -15.26
N GLU A 476 18.63 -26.64 -15.84
CA GLU A 476 19.51 -27.56 -15.11
C GLU A 476 20.69 -26.85 -14.42
N ALA A 477 21.05 -25.65 -14.90
CA ALA A 477 22.06 -24.81 -14.29
C ALA A 477 21.50 -23.91 -13.17
N ALA A 478 20.23 -24.00 -12.81
CA ALA A 478 19.63 -23.22 -11.73
C ALA A 478 18.97 -24.12 -10.67
N THR A 479 18.68 -23.52 -9.51
CA THR A 479 17.88 -24.12 -8.45
C THR A 479 17.16 -23.03 -7.70
N VAL A 480 15.84 -23.17 -7.57
CA VAL A 480 14.97 -22.27 -6.82
C VAL A 480 14.58 -22.97 -5.51
N TYR A 481 15.09 -22.45 -4.40
CA TYR A 481 14.72 -22.88 -3.06
C TYR A 481 13.59 -22.01 -2.54
N THR A 482 12.61 -22.63 -1.92
CA THR A 482 11.57 -21.91 -1.14
C THR A 482 11.54 -22.42 0.29
N LEU A 483 11.31 -21.51 1.22
CA LEU A 483 11.25 -21.81 2.64
C LEU A 483 9.83 -21.57 3.14
N ASP A 484 9.16 -22.61 3.63
CA ASP A 484 7.98 -22.46 4.47
C ASP A 484 8.39 -22.53 5.94
N VAL A 485 7.89 -21.59 6.73
CA VAL A 485 8.23 -21.51 8.15
C VAL A 485 6.98 -21.68 8.98
N ALA A 486 7.07 -22.44 10.06
CA ALA A 486 6.08 -22.54 11.11
C ALA A 486 6.75 -22.42 12.47
N ASP A 487 6.03 -21.87 13.43
CA ASP A 487 6.38 -21.86 14.85
C ASP A 487 5.18 -22.34 15.68
N ARG A 488 5.33 -22.40 17.01
CA ARG A 488 4.24 -22.79 17.93
C ARG A 488 2.97 -21.93 17.83
N PHE A 489 3.05 -20.72 17.27
CA PHE A 489 1.92 -19.82 17.10
C PHE A 489 1.20 -20.03 15.77
N GLY A 490 1.83 -20.72 14.81
CA GLY A 490 1.21 -21.17 13.57
C GLY A 490 2.15 -21.10 12.35
N PRO A 491 1.64 -21.49 11.16
CA PRO A 491 2.41 -21.40 9.93
C PRO A 491 2.52 -19.96 9.44
N ALA A 492 3.73 -19.52 9.14
CA ALA A 492 3.99 -18.28 8.39
C ALA A 492 3.84 -18.49 6.87
N GLY A 493 3.84 -19.73 6.38
CA GLY A 493 3.79 -20.07 4.96
C GLY A 493 5.11 -19.75 4.24
N THR A 494 5.11 -19.63 2.90
CA THR A 494 6.35 -19.39 2.14
C THR A 494 6.91 -18.01 2.44
N THR A 495 8.03 -17.96 3.16
CA THR A 495 8.63 -16.73 3.68
C THR A 495 9.96 -16.39 3.03
N GLY A 496 10.66 -17.34 2.40
CA GLY A 496 11.98 -17.13 1.84
C GLY A 496 12.16 -17.75 0.47
N VAL A 497 13.02 -17.14 -0.33
CA VAL A 497 13.41 -17.59 -1.66
C VAL A 497 14.91 -17.44 -1.81
N VAL A 498 15.56 -18.49 -2.33
CA VAL A 498 16.94 -18.42 -2.80
C VAL A 498 17.02 -18.97 -4.21
N VAL A 499 17.66 -18.20 -5.11
CA VAL A 499 17.96 -18.62 -6.47
C VAL A 499 19.46 -18.79 -6.58
N VAL A 500 19.89 -20.01 -6.90
CA VAL A 500 21.30 -20.35 -7.12
C VAL A 500 21.48 -20.76 -8.57
N ARG A 501 22.49 -20.21 -9.23
CA ARG A 501 22.91 -20.58 -10.57
C ARG A 501 24.28 -21.21 -10.53
N ARG A 502 24.53 -22.18 -11.41
CA ARG A 502 25.82 -22.82 -11.58
C ARG A 502 26.52 -22.20 -12.79
N GLU A 503 27.66 -21.58 -12.53
CA GLU A 503 28.57 -21.09 -13.56
C GLU A 503 29.84 -21.93 -13.49
N SER A 504 29.94 -22.94 -14.36
CA SER A 504 31.01 -23.95 -14.33
C SER A 504 31.09 -24.65 -12.96
N GLU A 505 32.15 -24.42 -12.17
CA GLU A 505 32.35 -25.00 -10.84
C GLU A 505 31.97 -24.03 -9.70
N VAL A 506 31.22 -22.96 -10.00
CA VAL A 506 30.83 -21.93 -9.04
C VAL A 506 29.32 -21.93 -8.87
N ALA A 507 28.86 -22.07 -7.62
CA ALA A 507 27.48 -21.80 -7.24
C ALA A 507 27.33 -20.30 -6.95
N VAL A 508 26.60 -19.59 -7.79
CA VAL A 508 26.31 -18.16 -7.69
C VAL A 508 24.92 -17.96 -7.10
N VAL A 509 24.85 -17.36 -5.92
CA VAL A 509 23.60 -16.92 -5.31
C VAL A 509 23.13 -15.66 -6.05
N GLU A 510 22.20 -15.84 -6.98
CA GLU A 510 21.62 -14.75 -7.78
C GLU A 510 20.67 -13.91 -6.95
N SER A 511 19.84 -14.58 -6.13
CA SER A 511 18.88 -13.91 -5.26
C SER A 511 18.78 -14.60 -3.91
N LEU A 512 18.77 -13.79 -2.86
CA LEU A 512 18.29 -14.15 -1.54
C LEU A 512 17.29 -13.07 -1.12
N LEU A 513 16.08 -13.50 -0.83
CA LEU A 513 15.06 -12.63 -0.28
C LEU A 513 14.21 -13.35 0.75
N MET A 514 13.78 -12.61 1.76
CA MET A 514 12.94 -13.13 2.81
C MET A 514 11.93 -12.10 3.26
N SER A 515 10.76 -12.59 3.64
CA SER A 515 9.76 -11.80 4.32
C SER A 515 10.25 -11.45 5.73
N CYS A 516 10.03 -10.22 6.14
CA CYS A 516 10.45 -9.66 7.43
C CYS A 516 9.83 -10.33 8.68
N ARG A 517 8.96 -11.32 8.48
CA ARG A 517 8.25 -12.06 9.53
C ARG A 517 9.07 -13.16 10.20
N VAL A 518 10.10 -13.68 9.53
CA VAL A 518 10.95 -14.76 10.03
C VAL A 518 12.40 -14.33 10.28
N LEU A 519 12.74 -13.09 9.90
CA LEU A 519 14.09 -12.56 10.06
C LEU A 519 14.47 -12.42 11.54
N GLY A 520 15.74 -12.71 11.83
CA GLY A 520 16.28 -12.63 13.19
C GLY A 520 15.86 -13.82 14.07
N ARG A 521 15.37 -14.90 13.45
CA ARG A 521 15.02 -16.16 14.14
C ARG A 521 15.95 -17.32 13.79
N GLY A 522 17.00 -17.08 13.00
CA GLY A 522 17.88 -18.13 12.49
C GLY A 522 17.48 -18.69 11.13
N VAL A 523 16.29 -18.33 10.60
CA VAL A 523 15.77 -18.90 9.33
C VAL A 523 16.65 -18.49 8.16
N GLU A 524 17.19 -17.28 8.19
CA GLU A 524 18.11 -16.78 7.16
C GLU A 524 19.44 -17.54 7.11
N GLN A 525 19.82 -18.24 8.18
CA GLN A 525 21.00 -19.10 8.27
C GLN A 525 20.68 -20.58 8.00
N SER A 526 19.45 -21.03 8.29
CA SER A 526 19.12 -22.47 8.37
C SER A 526 19.19 -23.24 7.04
N LEU A 527 19.07 -22.55 5.89
CA LEU A 527 19.09 -23.22 4.59
C LEU A 527 20.49 -23.50 4.04
N TRP A 528 21.53 -22.83 4.53
CA TRP A 528 22.81 -22.79 3.80
C TRP A 528 23.53 -24.13 3.78
N SER A 529 23.36 -24.95 4.82
CA SER A 529 23.85 -26.34 4.81
C SER A 529 23.24 -27.15 3.67
N THR A 530 21.98 -26.88 3.31
CA THR A 530 21.30 -27.49 2.16
C THR A 530 21.87 -26.99 0.85
N VAL A 531 21.99 -25.66 0.69
CA VAL A 531 22.53 -25.05 -0.52
C VAL A 531 23.96 -25.51 -0.80
N VAL A 532 24.81 -25.59 0.24
CA VAL A 532 26.20 -26.05 0.14
C VAL A 532 26.26 -27.51 -0.29
N ARG A 533 25.50 -28.39 0.36
CA ARG A 533 25.44 -29.81 -0.01
C ARG A 533 25.01 -29.98 -1.47
N ASP A 534 23.92 -29.33 -1.85
CA ASP A 534 23.36 -29.44 -3.20
C ASP A 534 24.33 -28.85 -4.26
N ALA A 535 25.06 -27.78 -3.93
CA ALA A 535 26.11 -27.22 -4.78
C ALA A 535 27.29 -28.19 -4.98
N VAL A 536 27.73 -28.86 -3.91
CA VAL A 536 28.79 -29.88 -3.98
C VAL A 536 28.34 -31.08 -4.82
N GLU A 537 27.10 -31.55 -4.65
CA GLU A 537 26.52 -32.63 -5.47
C GLU A 537 26.45 -32.26 -6.96
N LYS A 538 26.27 -30.98 -7.29
CA LYS A 538 26.29 -30.45 -8.67
C LYS A 538 27.70 -30.14 -9.21
N GLY A 539 28.75 -30.51 -8.47
CA GLY A 539 30.15 -30.38 -8.88
C GLY A 539 30.73 -28.97 -8.70
N CYS A 540 30.11 -28.13 -7.86
CA CYS A 540 30.68 -26.83 -7.53
C CYS A 540 31.78 -26.98 -6.47
N VAL A 541 32.82 -26.14 -6.56
CA VAL A 541 33.91 -26.05 -5.58
C VAL A 541 33.90 -24.72 -4.81
N ARG A 542 33.15 -23.73 -5.31
CA ARG A 542 33.11 -22.37 -4.77
C ARG A 542 31.68 -21.86 -4.69
N LEU A 543 31.37 -21.13 -3.61
CA LEU A 543 30.15 -20.35 -3.45
C LEU A 543 30.48 -18.87 -3.70
N GLN A 544 29.64 -18.18 -4.45
CA GLN A 544 29.73 -16.75 -4.70
C GLN A 544 28.37 -16.10 -4.48
N ALA A 545 28.35 -14.90 -3.92
CA ALA A 545 27.13 -14.16 -3.69
C ALA A 545 27.35 -12.66 -3.89
N THR A 546 26.27 -11.92 -4.14
CA THR A 546 26.30 -10.47 -4.36
C THR A 546 25.30 -9.77 -3.47
N TYR A 547 25.69 -8.63 -2.90
CA TYR A 547 24.81 -7.66 -2.25
C TYR A 547 24.82 -6.35 -3.03
N ARG A 548 23.64 -5.82 -3.37
CA ARG A 548 23.43 -4.53 -4.05
C ARG A 548 22.75 -3.56 -3.08
N PRO A 549 23.46 -2.56 -2.55
CA PRO A 549 22.92 -1.63 -1.58
C PRO A 549 21.84 -0.72 -2.20
N THR A 550 20.80 -0.47 -1.42
CA THR A 550 19.72 0.49 -1.69
C THR A 550 19.33 1.19 -0.38
N ALA A 551 18.56 2.27 -0.49
CA ALA A 551 18.02 2.94 0.70
C ALA A 551 17.13 2.04 1.58
N LYS A 552 16.55 0.97 1.03
CA LYS A 552 15.55 0.13 1.70
C LYS A 552 16.09 -1.19 2.26
N ASN A 553 17.23 -1.70 1.77
CA ASN A 553 17.77 -3.02 2.15
C ASN A 553 19.01 -2.97 3.07
N ALA A 554 19.25 -1.84 3.72
CA ALA A 554 20.39 -1.66 4.63
C ALA A 554 20.46 -2.71 5.75
N GLN A 555 19.32 -3.28 6.17
CA GLN A 555 19.24 -4.36 7.17
C GLN A 555 19.96 -5.66 6.72
N ALA A 556 20.12 -5.87 5.42
CA ALA A 556 20.76 -7.06 4.87
C ALA A 556 22.25 -6.85 4.53
N ALA A 557 22.80 -5.66 4.75
CA ALA A 557 24.13 -5.28 4.27
C ALA A 557 25.26 -6.18 4.80
N ASP A 558 25.18 -6.58 6.06
CA ASP A 558 26.17 -7.41 6.75
C ASP A 558 25.78 -8.90 6.79
N PHE A 559 24.74 -9.30 6.06
CA PHE A 559 24.22 -10.67 6.14
C PHE A 559 25.25 -11.72 5.73
N TYR A 560 25.93 -11.54 4.59
CA TYR A 560 26.92 -12.51 4.12
C TYR A 560 28.14 -12.58 5.03
N ASP A 561 28.52 -11.46 5.65
CA ASP A 561 29.57 -11.42 6.68
C ASP A 561 29.16 -12.25 7.90
N ARG A 562 27.93 -12.06 8.41
CA ARG A 562 27.38 -12.87 9.52
C ARG A 562 27.23 -14.35 9.17
N LEU A 563 27.02 -14.65 7.88
CA LEU A 563 26.96 -16.01 7.36
C LEU A 563 28.35 -16.68 7.31
N GLY A 564 29.43 -15.91 7.43
CA GLY A 564 30.80 -16.41 7.32
C GLY A 564 31.32 -16.49 5.88
N LEU A 565 30.68 -15.79 4.94
CA LEU A 565 31.15 -15.66 3.56
C LEU A 565 32.05 -14.42 3.47
N PRO A 566 33.35 -14.53 3.15
CA PRO A 566 34.26 -13.40 3.17
C PRO A 566 34.08 -12.50 1.95
N SER A 567 34.06 -11.20 2.22
CA SER A 567 33.97 -10.14 1.22
C SER A 567 35.21 -10.09 0.31
N GLN A 568 34.98 -9.96 -1.00
CA GLN A 568 36.00 -9.84 -2.04
C GLN A 568 36.19 -8.39 -2.54
N GLY A 569 35.36 -7.46 -2.06
CA GLY A 569 35.38 -6.05 -2.45
C GLY A 569 34.13 -5.59 -3.21
N ASP A 570 34.09 -4.29 -3.51
CA ASP A 570 33.06 -3.68 -4.34
C ASP A 570 33.40 -3.82 -5.82
N VAL A 571 32.43 -4.28 -6.62
CA VAL A 571 32.51 -4.36 -8.06
C VAL A 571 31.27 -3.71 -8.66
N GLY A 572 31.41 -2.46 -9.13
CA GLY A 572 30.33 -1.74 -9.81
C GLY A 572 29.18 -1.36 -8.87
N GLY A 573 29.49 -0.95 -7.63
CA GLY A 573 28.50 -0.58 -6.62
C GLY A 573 27.76 -1.78 -6.02
N ALA A 574 28.34 -2.97 -6.11
CA ALA A 574 27.83 -4.19 -5.51
C ALA A 574 28.95 -4.90 -4.74
N GLN A 575 28.65 -5.33 -3.52
CA GLN A 575 29.58 -6.07 -2.69
C GLN A 575 29.57 -7.54 -3.10
N VAL A 576 30.73 -8.09 -3.44
CA VAL A 576 30.88 -9.49 -3.85
C VAL A 576 31.47 -10.30 -2.70
N TYR A 577 30.95 -11.50 -2.49
CA TYR A 577 31.37 -12.44 -1.45
C TYR A 577 31.70 -13.79 -2.06
N SER A 578 32.72 -14.48 -1.54
CA SER A 578 33.04 -15.82 -2.02
C SER A 578 33.86 -16.64 -1.04
N ALA A 579 33.58 -17.95 -0.98
CA ALA A 579 34.40 -18.94 -0.27
C ALA A 579 34.47 -20.26 -1.04
N ALA A 580 35.55 -21.01 -0.84
CA ALA A 580 35.57 -22.43 -1.22
C ALA A 580 34.51 -23.19 -0.40
N LEU A 581 33.71 -24.02 -1.05
CA LEU A 581 32.61 -24.76 -0.39
C LEU A 581 33.13 -25.65 0.75
N ALA A 582 34.33 -26.24 0.60
CA ALA A 582 34.97 -27.04 1.63
C ALA A 582 35.39 -26.26 2.89
N ALA A 583 35.55 -24.94 2.78
CA ALA A 583 35.95 -24.06 3.88
C ALA A 583 34.77 -23.24 4.43
N PHE A 584 33.61 -23.30 3.79
CA PHE A 584 32.44 -22.53 4.18
C PHE A 584 31.55 -23.36 5.12
N ILE A 585 31.52 -22.95 6.38
CA ILE A 585 30.72 -23.58 7.44
C ILE A 585 29.64 -22.58 7.85
N PRO A 586 28.38 -22.75 7.41
CA PRO A 586 27.31 -21.84 7.80
C PRO A 586 27.03 -21.95 9.32
N PRO A 587 26.58 -20.86 9.96
CA PRO A 587 26.28 -20.86 11.39
C PRO A 587 25.24 -21.93 11.76
N PRO A 588 25.43 -22.67 12.87
CA PRO A 588 24.45 -23.66 13.31
C PRO A 588 23.15 -22.98 13.76
N THR A 589 22.03 -23.65 13.53
CA THR A 589 20.69 -23.21 13.95
C THR A 589 20.01 -24.33 14.74
N PRO A 590 20.53 -24.70 15.93
CA PRO A 590 20.12 -25.91 16.65
C PRO A 590 18.64 -25.87 17.11
N TRP A 591 18.06 -24.68 17.22
CA TRP A 591 16.66 -24.46 17.57
C TRP A 591 15.69 -24.58 16.36
N ILE A 592 16.20 -24.82 15.15
CA ILE A 592 15.36 -24.96 13.95
C ILE A 592 15.36 -26.41 13.47
N ARG A 593 14.16 -26.97 13.38
CA ARG A 593 13.94 -28.25 12.70
C ARG A 593 13.80 -28.03 11.19
N VAL A 594 14.83 -28.40 10.43
CA VAL A 594 14.80 -28.33 8.96
C VAL A 594 14.20 -29.59 8.36
N LEU A 595 13.17 -29.44 7.51
CA LEU A 595 12.52 -30.51 6.76
C LEU A 595 12.77 -30.31 5.26
N HIS A 596 12.78 -31.40 4.50
CA HIS A 596 12.93 -31.38 3.04
C HIS A 596 11.71 -32.03 2.39
N VAL A 597 11.22 -31.45 1.30
CA VAL A 597 10.12 -31.94 0.47
C VAL A 597 10.48 -31.90 -1.01
#